data_AF-A0A3A0ASY0-F1
#
_entry.id   AF-A0A3A0ASY0-F1
#
_cell.length_a   1.000
_cell.length_b   1.000
_cell.length_c   1.000
_cell.angle_alpha   90.00
_cell.angle_beta   90.00
_cell.angle_gamma   90.00
#
_symmetry.space_group_name_H-M   'P 1'
#
loop_
_entity.id
_entity.type
_entity.pdbx_description
1 polymer ?
#
loop_
_entity_poly.entity_id
_entity_poly.type
_entity_poly.pdbx_seq_one_letter_code
_entity_poly.pdbx_strand_id
1 'polypeptide(L)'
;MVYDRSMTPLVRIFHALLIAALLLAAGAPGPLWAQTATPTVLPAETPAPLPTPDAAKLALDAQIDALLAQMSIADRVGQLFLITFQGSDTGFESDIAELIHGYRVGGVVLSARNGNFSNEKGIDTPAQVATLINQLQALAFGVLLPTEQALPEAWPATWPAADAISLEQVTAVPPVNVPLFIAVEQAGDSLPATALRREFTPLPSEMALGATWNPDLANQVGQIVGRELAAVGVNLLLGPNLDVLEQPRPDLAGGLGTHSFGGDPYWVSQMGRAYIAGVHVGSGGRLATVARHFPGAGDADRLQDQEVATVQRSTEELRRVALPPFLAVTRGASSILSPNGEPAATDALMSSHIRYSGFQGSSLGRNTPISLSPELGIVLEQEG
;
A
#
# COMPACT_ATOMS: atom_id res chain seq x y z
N MET A 1 -30.20 -73.29 23.45
CA MET A 1 -31.65 -72.99 23.50
C MET A 1 -31.77 -71.48 23.59
N VAL A 2 -32.29 -70.85 22.52
CA VAL A 2 -32.99 -69.54 22.45
C VAL A 2 -32.19 -68.33 22.97
N TYR A 3 -31.48 -67.57 22.12
CA TYR A 3 -31.91 -66.48 21.21
C TYR A 3 -32.59 -65.30 21.94
N ASP A 4 -31.87 -64.21 22.16
CA ASP A 4 -32.40 -62.87 21.88
C ASP A 4 -31.27 -61.84 21.65
N ARG A 5 -31.50 -60.98 20.66
CA ARG A 5 -30.65 -59.93 20.12
C ARG A 5 -31.12 -58.57 20.66
N SER A 6 -30.20 -57.73 21.12
CA SER A 6 -30.48 -56.30 21.22
C SER A 6 -29.23 -55.45 20.93
N MET A 7 -29.05 -55.12 19.65
CA MET A 7 -28.34 -53.90 19.22
C MET A 7 -29.37 -52.97 18.60
N THR A 8 -29.44 -51.71 19.05
CA THR A 8 -29.37 -50.47 18.21
C THR A 8 -30.00 -49.25 18.90
N PRO A 9 -29.32 -48.10 18.86
CA PRO A 9 -29.95 -46.78 18.73
C PRO A 9 -29.73 -46.13 17.35
N LEU A 10 -29.10 -46.82 16.39
CA LEU A 10 -28.82 -46.28 15.05
C LEU A 10 -29.92 -46.49 13.98
N VAL A 11 -30.96 -47.28 14.25
CA VAL A 11 -32.00 -47.62 13.25
C VAL A 11 -33.21 -46.67 13.29
N ARG A 12 -33.39 -45.88 14.35
CA ARG A 12 -34.56 -44.98 14.48
C ARG A 12 -34.42 -43.63 13.77
N ILE A 13 -33.20 -43.15 13.53
CA ILE A 13 -32.99 -41.86 12.84
C ILE A 13 -33.10 -42.02 11.31
N PHE A 14 -32.78 -43.20 10.78
CA PHE A 14 -32.91 -43.51 9.35
C PHE A 14 -34.38 -43.73 8.90
N HIS A 15 -35.26 -44.17 9.79
CA HIS A 15 -36.67 -44.41 9.46
C HIS A 15 -37.53 -43.13 9.46
N ALA A 16 -37.12 -42.08 10.18
CA ALA A 16 -37.87 -40.81 10.22
C ALA A 16 -37.64 -39.96 8.95
N LEU A 17 -36.45 -40.03 8.34
CA LEU A 17 -36.13 -39.30 7.09
C LEU A 17 -36.67 -39.98 5.83
N LEU A 18 -36.89 -41.30 5.85
CA LEU A 18 -37.44 -42.03 4.70
C LEU A 18 -38.95 -41.79 4.50
N ILE A 19 -39.70 -41.50 5.58
CA ILE A 19 -41.16 -41.30 5.52
C ILE A 19 -41.51 -39.86 5.06
N ALA A 20 -40.65 -38.88 5.35
CA ALA A 20 -40.85 -37.50 4.85
C ALA A 20 -40.55 -37.36 3.34
N ALA A 21 -39.65 -38.19 2.79
CA ALA A 21 -39.35 -38.21 1.36
C ALA A 21 -40.41 -38.94 0.52
N LEU A 22 -41.18 -39.87 1.13
CA LEU A 22 -42.21 -40.64 0.41
C LEU A 22 -43.56 -39.92 0.27
N LEU A 23 -43.82 -38.84 1.03
CA LEU A 23 -45.08 -38.09 0.95
C LEU A 23 -45.08 -36.93 -0.06
N LEU A 24 -43.93 -36.59 -0.65
CA LEU A 24 -43.83 -35.60 -1.73
C LEU A 24 -43.77 -36.21 -3.14
N ALA A 25 -43.82 -37.54 -3.26
CA ALA A 25 -43.64 -38.28 -4.52
C ALA A 25 -44.88 -39.08 -4.98
N ALA A 26 -46.08 -38.83 -4.44
CA ALA A 26 -47.32 -39.48 -4.86
C ALA A 26 -48.25 -38.47 -5.56
N GLY A 27 -47.89 -38.08 -6.77
CA GLY A 27 -48.67 -37.14 -7.59
C GLY A 27 -48.20 -37.11 -9.04
N ALA A 28 -48.03 -38.26 -9.68
CA ALA A 28 -47.88 -38.35 -11.13
C ALA A 28 -48.91 -39.35 -11.70
N PRO A 29 -49.39 -39.16 -12.94
CA PRO A 29 -49.09 -40.23 -13.90
C PRO A 29 -48.76 -39.70 -15.31
N GLY A 30 -47.70 -40.24 -15.93
CA GLY A 30 -47.45 -40.15 -17.37
C GLY A 30 -46.00 -40.49 -17.76
N PRO A 31 -45.76 -41.31 -18.80
CA PRO A 31 -44.46 -41.96 -19.03
C PRO A 31 -43.43 -41.01 -19.64
N LEU A 32 -42.22 -41.00 -19.09
CA LEU A 32 -41.09 -40.21 -19.57
C LEU A 32 -40.10 -41.10 -20.33
N TRP A 33 -40.39 -41.48 -21.58
CA TRP A 33 -39.35 -41.87 -22.55
C TRP A 33 -39.63 -41.23 -23.92
N ALA A 34 -38.59 -40.58 -24.45
CA ALA A 34 -38.45 -39.91 -25.76
C ALA A 34 -39.25 -38.61 -25.96
N GLN A 35 -38.61 -37.47 -25.69
CA GLN A 35 -38.96 -36.20 -26.35
C GLN A 35 -37.96 -35.94 -27.48
N THR A 36 -38.49 -35.70 -28.67
CA THR A 36 -37.77 -35.26 -29.87
C THR A 36 -37.08 -33.93 -29.55
N ALA A 37 -35.75 -33.93 -29.51
CA ALA A 37 -34.97 -32.70 -29.33
C ALA A 37 -35.13 -31.84 -30.58
N THR A 38 -36.04 -30.86 -30.52
CA THR A 38 -36.03 -29.75 -31.47
C THR A 38 -34.89 -28.84 -31.02
N PRO A 39 -33.88 -28.54 -31.87
CA PRO A 39 -32.79 -27.67 -31.46
C PRO A 39 -33.38 -26.28 -31.20
N THR A 40 -33.54 -25.95 -29.93
CA THR A 40 -33.85 -24.59 -29.52
C THR A 40 -32.56 -23.81 -29.70
N VAL A 41 -32.52 -22.94 -30.71
CA VAL A 41 -31.45 -21.96 -30.84
C VAL A 41 -31.48 -21.11 -29.59
N LEU A 42 -30.49 -21.27 -28.71
CA LEU A 42 -30.28 -20.36 -27.60
C LEU A 42 -30.16 -18.94 -28.19
N PRO A 43 -30.89 -17.94 -27.66
CA PRO A 43 -30.63 -16.56 -28.03
C PRO A 43 -29.15 -16.31 -27.81
N ALA A 44 -28.45 -15.78 -28.82
CA ALA A 44 -27.09 -15.32 -28.64
C ALA A 44 -27.09 -14.34 -27.45
N GLU A 45 -26.39 -14.70 -26.37
CA GLU A 45 -26.14 -13.75 -25.30
C GLU A 45 -25.46 -12.55 -25.92
N THR A 46 -26.16 -11.42 -25.92
CA THR A 46 -25.56 -10.15 -26.27
C THR A 46 -24.44 -9.94 -25.25
N PRO A 47 -23.18 -9.70 -25.67
CA PRO A 47 -22.11 -9.42 -24.74
C PRO A 47 -22.59 -8.31 -23.80
N ALA A 48 -22.47 -8.53 -22.48
CA ALA A 48 -22.73 -7.48 -21.52
C ALA A 48 -21.97 -6.22 -21.97
N PRO A 49 -22.60 -5.04 -22.01
CA PRO A 49 -21.89 -3.83 -22.37
C PRO A 49 -20.67 -3.71 -21.46
N LEU A 50 -19.50 -3.45 -22.06
CA LEU A 50 -18.28 -3.14 -21.31
C LEU A 50 -18.65 -2.13 -20.21
N PRO A 51 -18.20 -2.32 -18.96
CA PRO A 51 -18.50 -1.38 -17.90
C PRO A 51 -18.10 0.02 -18.37
N THR A 52 -19.08 0.90 -18.50
CA THR A 52 -18.86 2.31 -18.85
C THR A 52 -17.84 2.86 -17.86
N PRO A 53 -16.74 3.50 -18.30
CA PRO A 53 -15.79 4.08 -17.38
C PRO A 53 -16.54 5.03 -16.45
N ASP A 54 -16.32 4.90 -15.14
CA ASP A 54 -16.94 5.74 -14.12
C ASP A 54 -16.76 7.22 -14.51
N ALA A 55 -17.86 7.96 -14.62
CA ALA A 55 -17.85 9.36 -15.04
C ALA A 55 -16.98 10.23 -14.11
N ALA A 56 -16.87 9.86 -12.84
CA ALA A 56 -15.96 10.50 -11.88
C ALA A 56 -14.49 10.28 -12.24
N LYS A 57 -14.13 9.06 -12.65
CA LYS A 57 -12.78 8.72 -13.11
C LYS A 57 -12.42 9.48 -14.39
N LEU A 58 -13.32 9.52 -15.38
CA LEU A 58 -13.12 10.29 -16.62
C LEU A 58 -12.90 11.78 -16.35
N ALA A 59 -13.65 12.35 -15.40
CA ALA A 59 -13.47 13.75 -15.01
C ALA A 59 -12.13 13.98 -14.33
N LEU A 60 -11.67 13.06 -13.48
CA LEU A 60 -10.36 13.11 -12.84
C LEU A 60 -9.22 12.98 -13.86
N ASP A 61 -9.31 12.01 -14.78
CA ASP A 61 -8.31 11.80 -15.82
C ASP A 61 -8.16 13.07 -16.69
N ALA A 62 -9.27 13.72 -17.05
CA ALA A 62 -9.24 14.99 -17.78
C ALA A 62 -8.61 16.14 -16.98
N GLN A 63 -8.82 16.19 -15.66
CA GLN A 63 -8.17 17.18 -14.78
C GLN A 63 -6.65 16.94 -14.70
N ILE A 64 -6.23 15.68 -14.59
CA ILE A 64 -4.82 15.29 -14.59
C ILE A 64 -4.16 15.67 -15.92
N ASP A 65 -4.80 15.38 -17.05
CA ASP A 65 -4.29 15.75 -18.38
C ASP A 65 -4.13 17.27 -18.52
N ALA A 66 -5.11 18.04 -18.04
CA ALA A 66 -5.06 19.50 -18.05
C ALA A 66 -3.93 20.05 -17.15
N LEU A 67 -3.67 19.41 -16.02
CA LEU A 67 -2.58 19.75 -15.11
C LEU A 67 -1.21 19.45 -15.76
N LEU A 68 -1.04 18.25 -16.30
CA LEU A 68 0.21 17.84 -16.98
C LEU A 68 0.50 18.72 -18.20
N ALA A 69 -0.53 19.14 -18.94
CA ALA A 69 -0.38 20.05 -20.08
C ALA A 69 0.20 21.41 -19.71
N GLN A 70 0.02 21.86 -18.46
CA GLN A 70 0.59 23.12 -17.96
C GLN A 70 2.05 22.98 -17.51
N MET A 71 2.52 21.75 -17.27
CA MET A 71 3.88 21.47 -16.82
C MET A 71 4.89 21.44 -17.97
N SER A 72 6.05 22.06 -17.76
CA SER A 72 7.21 21.85 -18.62
C SER A 72 7.75 20.41 -18.47
N ILE A 73 8.61 19.98 -19.40
CA ILE A 73 9.29 18.67 -19.27
C ILE A 73 10.11 18.61 -17.98
N ALA A 74 10.78 19.70 -17.60
CA ALA A 74 11.56 19.78 -16.38
C ALA A 74 10.67 19.59 -15.14
N ASP A 75 9.49 20.24 -15.11
CA ASP A 75 8.53 20.07 -14.01
C ASP A 75 8.06 18.62 -13.91
N ARG A 76 7.70 18.01 -15.04
CA ARG A 76 7.28 16.60 -15.07
C ARG A 76 8.38 15.66 -14.58
N VAL A 77 9.65 15.95 -14.90
CA VAL A 77 10.80 15.20 -14.38
C VAL A 77 10.94 15.41 -12.88
N GLY A 78 10.80 16.64 -12.39
CA GLY A 78 10.81 16.96 -10.96
C GLY A 78 9.77 16.15 -10.17
N GLN A 79 8.55 16.04 -10.71
CA GLN A 79 7.46 15.27 -10.10
C GLN A 79 7.77 13.77 -9.91
N LEU A 80 8.78 13.22 -10.59
CA LEU A 80 9.23 11.83 -10.40
C LEU A 80 10.12 11.63 -9.17
N PHE A 81 10.58 12.70 -8.53
CA PHE A 81 11.50 12.64 -7.39
C PHE A 81 10.77 12.75 -6.06
N LEU A 82 11.04 11.76 -5.20
CA LEU A 82 10.78 11.80 -3.76
C LEU A 82 12.13 11.92 -3.05
N ILE A 83 12.40 13.05 -2.41
CA ILE A 83 13.75 13.39 -1.90
C ILE A 83 13.85 13.36 -0.38
N THR A 84 15.08 13.26 0.14
CA THR A 84 15.38 13.57 1.54
C THR A 84 16.16 14.88 1.61
N PHE A 85 16.09 15.58 2.74
CA PHE A 85 16.84 16.82 2.97
C PHE A 85 17.26 16.95 4.44
N GLN A 86 18.28 17.74 4.71
CA GLN A 86 18.83 17.98 6.04
C GLN A 86 18.25 19.26 6.66
N GLY A 87 18.03 19.23 7.98
CA GLY A 87 17.50 20.34 8.75
C GLY A 87 15.99 20.53 8.60
N SER A 88 15.51 21.68 9.10
CA SER A 88 14.10 22.09 9.08
C SER A 88 13.92 23.54 8.61
N ASP A 89 14.98 24.15 8.05
CA ASP A 89 14.90 25.49 7.48
C ASP A 89 14.17 25.44 6.13
N THR A 90 13.10 26.23 6.03
CA THR A 90 12.25 26.38 4.86
C THR A 90 12.29 27.80 4.29
N GLY A 91 13.30 28.59 4.69
CA GLY A 91 13.52 29.93 4.19
C GLY A 91 13.83 29.98 2.68
N PHE A 92 13.77 31.18 2.11
CA PHE A 92 13.96 31.42 0.66
C PHE A 92 15.28 30.85 0.12
N GLU A 93 16.35 30.95 0.89
CA GLU A 93 17.71 30.52 0.49
C GLU A 93 18.03 29.08 0.90
N SER A 94 17.05 28.35 1.43
CA SER A 94 17.25 26.95 1.84
C SER A 94 17.34 26.03 0.63
N ASP A 95 18.19 25.00 0.72
CA ASP A 95 18.32 23.97 -0.30
C ASP A 95 16.96 23.32 -0.63
N ILE A 96 16.11 23.14 0.39
CA ILE A 96 14.80 22.51 0.20
C ILE A 96 13.83 23.43 -0.56
N ALA A 97 13.91 24.75 -0.39
CA ALA A 97 13.15 25.70 -1.20
C ALA A 97 13.58 25.67 -2.67
N GLU A 98 14.88 25.53 -2.97
CA GLU A 98 15.35 25.36 -4.34
C GLU A 98 14.82 24.05 -4.96
N LEU A 99 14.83 22.95 -4.21
CA LEU A 99 14.32 21.66 -4.70
C LEU A 99 12.80 21.67 -4.93
N ILE A 100 12.03 22.25 -4.02
CA ILE A 100 10.57 22.31 -4.12
C ILE A 100 10.11 23.36 -5.12
N HIS A 101 10.58 24.60 -5.01
CA HIS A 101 10.12 25.69 -5.85
C HIS A 101 10.93 25.85 -7.15
N GLY A 102 12.21 25.53 -7.16
CA GLY A 102 13.02 25.57 -8.37
C GLY A 102 12.84 24.31 -9.24
N TYR A 103 13.09 23.14 -8.67
CA TYR A 103 13.07 21.86 -9.40
C TYR A 103 11.71 21.15 -9.39
N ARG A 104 10.72 21.65 -8.65
CA ARG A 104 9.35 21.09 -8.60
C ARG A 104 9.34 19.61 -8.27
N VAL A 105 10.07 19.20 -7.22
CA VAL A 105 10.05 17.81 -6.77
C VAL A 105 8.63 17.34 -6.41
N GLY A 106 8.34 16.05 -6.62
CA GLY A 106 7.02 15.47 -6.33
C GLY A 106 6.75 15.25 -4.84
N GLY A 107 7.80 15.14 -4.02
CA GLY A 107 7.64 15.00 -2.59
C GLY A 107 8.93 14.92 -1.80
N VAL A 108 8.78 14.81 -0.48
CA VAL A 108 9.87 14.71 0.48
C VAL A 108 9.64 13.57 1.48
N VAL A 109 10.71 12.98 1.99
CA VAL A 109 10.69 12.00 3.08
C VAL A 109 11.23 12.66 4.34
N LEU A 110 10.40 12.72 5.38
CA LEU A 110 10.77 13.31 6.66
C LEU A 110 11.40 12.27 7.59
N SER A 111 12.46 12.68 8.29
CA SER A 111 13.18 11.82 9.22
C SER A 111 13.82 12.64 10.34
N ALA A 112 13.71 12.13 11.57
CA ALA A 112 14.42 12.71 12.72
C ALA A 112 15.95 12.64 12.54
N ARG A 113 16.46 11.64 11.80
CA ARG A 113 17.92 11.50 11.54
C ARG A 113 18.48 12.62 10.68
N ASN A 114 17.64 13.20 9.84
CA ASN A 114 18.03 14.33 9.01
C ASN A 114 17.80 15.67 9.72
N GLY A 115 17.36 15.67 10.99
CA GLY A 115 17.06 16.90 11.72
C GLY A 115 15.81 17.63 11.23
N ASN A 116 14.90 16.95 10.51
CA ASN A 116 13.63 17.54 10.09
C ASN A 116 12.70 17.80 11.29
N PHE A 117 12.77 16.94 12.30
CA PHE A 117 12.05 17.09 13.56
C PHE A 117 12.78 16.36 14.69
N SER A 118 12.42 16.64 15.95
CA SER A 118 13.02 16.02 17.12
C SER A 118 12.07 15.06 17.82
N ASN A 119 12.58 13.91 18.28
CA ASN A 119 11.87 12.97 19.16
C ASN A 119 12.34 13.08 20.64
N GLU A 120 13.04 14.17 20.99
CA GLU A 120 13.55 14.40 22.34
C GLU A 120 12.43 14.68 23.35
N LYS A 121 12.71 14.42 24.63
CA LYS A 121 11.72 14.63 25.69
C LYS A 121 11.50 16.13 25.89
N GLY A 122 10.23 16.55 25.96
CA GLY A 122 9.84 17.94 26.20
C GLY A 122 9.70 18.78 24.93
N ILE A 123 9.85 18.16 23.75
CA ILE A 123 9.55 18.79 22.46
C ILE A 123 8.14 18.37 22.03
N ASP A 124 7.34 19.34 21.57
CA ASP A 124 6.06 19.09 20.91
C ASP A 124 6.30 18.67 19.46
N THR A 125 6.66 17.39 19.28
CA THR A 125 6.97 16.82 17.97
C THR A 125 5.78 16.90 17.00
N PRO A 126 4.52 16.60 17.38
CA PRO A 126 3.38 16.74 16.49
C PRO A 126 3.22 18.16 15.95
N ALA A 127 3.30 19.19 16.80
CA ALA A 127 3.19 20.58 16.35
C ALA A 127 4.36 20.96 15.43
N GLN A 128 5.59 20.59 15.79
CA GLN A 128 6.78 20.84 14.96
C GLN A 128 6.64 20.23 13.56
N VAL A 129 6.17 18.98 13.47
CA VAL A 129 5.99 18.27 12.20
C VAL A 129 4.87 18.90 11.37
N ALA A 130 3.73 19.23 11.99
CA ALA A 130 2.63 19.90 11.31
C ALA A 130 3.04 21.27 10.75
N THR A 131 3.76 22.08 11.53
CA THR A 131 4.29 23.36 11.08
C THR A 131 5.26 23.20 9.91
N LEU A 132 6.23 22.28 10.00
CA LEU A 132 7.17 22.03 8.92
C LEU A 132 6.45 21.60 7.64
N ILE A 133 5.46 20.70 7.75
CA ILE A 133 4.69 20.23 6.59
C ILE A 133 3.92 21.37 5.93
N ASN A 134 3.27 22.23 6.72
CA ASN A 134 2.58 23.40 6.18
C ASN A 134 3.53 24.32 5.41
N GLN A 135 4.74 24.56 5.93
CA GLN A 135 5.76 25.38 5.26
C GLN A 135 6.27 24.71 3.97
N LEU A 136 6.53 23.41 3.98
CA LEU A 136 6.95 22.67 2.78
C LEU A 136 5.88 22.70 1.69
N GLN A 137 4.61 22.53 2.06
CA GLN A 137 3.50 22.65 1.13
C GLN A 137 3.41 24.09 0.59
N ALA A 138 3.58 25.10 1.44
CA ALA A 138 3.59 26.51 1.01
C ALA A 138 4.67 26.79 -0.06
N LEU A 139 5.87 26.22 0.10
CA LEU A 139 6.93 26.31 -0.91
C LEU A 139 6.48 25.72 -2.25
N ALA A 140 5.73 24.62 -2.26
CA ALA A 140 5.19 24.02 -3.48
C ALA A 140 4.15 24.92 -4.17
N PHE A 141 3.43 25.73 -3.38
CA PHE A 141 2.51 26.76 -3.86
C PHE A 141 3.16 28.12 -4.14
N GLY A 142 4.49 28.21 -4.02
CA GLY A 142 5.27 29.42 -4.31
C GLY A 142 5.12 30.53 -3.27
N VAL A 143 4.72 30.21 -2.03
CA VAL A 143 4.54 31.19 -0.95
C VAL A 143 5.31 30.78 0.31
N LEU A 144 5.68 31.75 1.14
CA LEU A 144 6.18 31.50 2.49
C LEU A 144 5.05 31.64 3.51
N LEU A 145 4.99 30.69 4.45
CA LEU A 145 4.08 30.74 5.58
C LEU A 145 4.81 31.02 6.90
N PRO A 146 4.31 31.95 7.72
CA PRO A 146 4.72 32.08 9.11
C PRO A 146 4.48 30.77 9.89
N THR A 147 5.30 30.54 10.92
CA THR A 147 5.31 29.33 11.75
C THR A 147 3.95 29.04 12.41
N GLU A 148 3.13 30.06 12.65
CA GLU A 148 1.84 29.97 13.32
C GLU A 148 0.65 29.78 12.37
N GLN A 149 0.88 29.73 11.05
CA GLN A 149 -0.18 29.67 10.05
C GLN A 149 -0.17 28.34 9.29
N ALA A 150 -1.35 27.73 9.18
CA ALA A 150 -1.59 26.61 8.29
C ALA A 150 -2.04 27.10 6.91
N LEU A 151 -1.87 26.27 5.88
CA LEU A 151 -2.54 26.51 4.60
C LEU A 151 -4.06 26.50 4.80
N PRO A 152 -4.80 27.41 4.13
CA PRO A 152 -6.26 27.43 4.23
C PRO A 152 -6.86 26.16 3.60
N GLU A 153 -7.91 25.61 4.21
CA GLU A 153 -8.63 24.43 3.69
C GLU A 153 -9.22 24.67 2.28
N ALA A 154 -9.53 25.93 1.95
CA ALA A 154 -10.04 26.33 0.66
C ALA A 154 -9.16 27.42 0.05
N TRP A 155 -8.87 27.30 -1.24
CA TRP A 155 -8.09 28.31 -1.94
C TRP A 155 -8.92 29.59 -2.13
N PRO A 156 -8.35 30.77 -1.85
CA PRO A 156 -9.01 32.03 -2.13
C PRO A 156 -9.28 32.19 -3.64
N ALA A 157 -10.27 32.99 -3.99
CA ALA A 157 -10.63 33.27 -5.40
C ALA A 157 -9.47 33.88 -6.21
N THR A 158 -8.49 34.48 -5.54
CA THR A 158 -7.23 34.95 -6.10
C THR A 158 -6.08 34.34 -5.31
N TRP A 159 -5.21 33.60 -5.99
CA TRP A 159 -3.99 33.03 -5.42
C TRP A 159 -2.75 33.64 -6.10
N PRO A 160 -1.69 34.00 -5.35
CA PRO A 160 -1.59 33.96 -3.89
C PRO A 160 -2.44 35.03 -3.21
N ALA A 161 -2.68 34.87 -1.89
CA ALA A 161 -3.39 35.89 -1.10
C ALA A 161 -2.61 37.23 -1.13
N ALA A 162 -3.31 38.37 -1.01
CA ALA A 162 -2.69 39.69 -1.15
C ALA A 162 -1.61 39.98 -0.10
N ASP A 163 -1.68 39.32 1.05
CA ASP A 163 -0.75 39.40 2.18
C ASP A 163 0.29 38.26 2.19
N ALA A 164 0.23 37.34 1.23
CA ALA A 164 1.20 36.25 1.13
C ALA A 164 2.56 36.76 0.64
N ILE A 165 3.63 36.23 1.23
CA ILE A 165 4.99 36.47 0.76
C ILE A 165 5.27 35.48 -0.37
N SER A 166 5.17 35.96 -1.61
CA SER A 166 5.45 35.14 -2.80
C SER A 166 6.94 34.95 -3.00
N LEU A 167 7.35 33.73 -3.33
CA LEU A 167 8.69 33.43 -3.80
C LEU A 167 8.87 34.04 -5.20
N GLU A 168 10.05 34.61 -5.46
CA GLU A 168 10.40 35.06 -6.80
C GLU A 168 10.31 33.88 -7.79
N GLN A 169 9.74 34.15 -8.96
CA GLN A 169 9.62 33.14 -10.01
C GLN A 169 11.02 32.84 -10.56
N VAL A 170 11.54 31.66 -10.24
CA VAL A 170 12.84 31.19 -10.76
C VAL A 170 12.69 30.72 -12.21
N THR A 171 11.48 30.33 -12.62
CA THR A 171 11.14 29.81 -13.95
C THR A 171 10.21 30.76 -14.71
N ALA A 172 10.26 30.72 -16.05
CA ALA A 172 9.39 31.52 -16.91
C ALA A 172 7.92 31.02 -16.91
N VAL A 173 7.68 29.81 -16.43
CA VAL A 173 6.36 29.18 -16.31
C VAL A 173 5.95 29.19 -14.83
N PRO A 174 4.72 29.64 -14.51
CA PRO A 174 4.23 29.66 -13.14
C PRO A 174 4.02 28.24 -12.60
N PRO A 175 4.14 28.02 -11.28
CA PRO A 175 3.90 26.72 -10.67
C PRO A 175 2.47 26.25 -10.93
N VAL A 176 2.34 24.95 -11.25
CA VAL A 176 1.05 24.27 -11.43
C VAL A 176 0.43 23.90 -10.08
N ASN A 177 1.07 24.26 -8.96
CA ASN A 177 0.54 24.18 -7.59
C ASN A 177 0.10 22.76 -7.22
N VAL A 178 0.98 21.78 -7.44
CA VAL A 178 0.74 20.39 -7.04
C VAL A 178 1.21 20.21 -5.59
N PRO A 179 0.35 19.70 -4.68
CA PRO A 179 0.76 19.37 -3.33
C PRO A 179 1.88 18.32 -3.32
N LEU A 180 2.80 18.45 -2.37
CA LEU A 180 3.86 17.47 -2.19
C LEU A 180 3.32 16.18 -1.59
N PHE A 181 3.90 15.05 -2.01
CA PHE A 181 3.92 13.88 -1.15
C PHE A 181 4.85 14.12 0.04
N ILE A 182 4.31 13.97 1.23
CA ILE A 182 5.01 14.03 2.51
C ILE A 182 5.06 12.61 3.04
N ALA A 183 6.24 12.01 2.93
CA ALA A 183 6.46 10.61 3.23
C ALA A 183 7.12 10.40 4.59
N VAL A 184 6.73 9.34 5.28
CA VAL A 184 7.42 8.82 6.47
C VAL A 184 7.47 7.31 6.45
N GLU A 185 8.40 6.75 7.23
CA GLU A 185 8.41 5.34 7.60
C GLU A 185 7.88 5.17 9.03
N GLN A 186 6.90 4.30 9.23
CA GLN A 186 6.27 4.06 10.53
C GLN A 186 6.06 2.56 10.78
N ALA A 187 7.16 1.85 11.06
CA ALA A 187 7.20 0.39 11.17
C ALA A 187 6.83 -0.19 12.55
N GLY A 188 6.60 0.66 13.56
CA GLY A 188 6.02 0.25 14.84
C GLY A 188 6.95 0.46 16.03
N ASP A 189 8.07 -0.28 16.08
CA ASP A 189 8.89 -0.36 17.30
C ASP A 189 10.42 -0.37 17.09
N SER A 190 10.91 -0.23 15.85
CA SER A 190 12.34 -0.18 15.58
C SER A 190 12.84 1.20 15.18
N LEU A 191 14.12 1.42 15.47
CA LEU A 191 14.90 2.47 14.84
C LEU A 191 15.72 1.90 13.69
N PRO A 192 15.79 2.60 12.56
CA PRO A 192 15.22 3.93 12.31
C PRO A 192 13.80 3.93 11.74
N ALA A 193 13.19 2.77 11.53
CA ALA A 193 12.00 2.62 10.68
C ALA A 193 10.69 3.13 11.32
N THR A 194 10.72 3.60 12.56
CA THR A 194 9.62 4.33 13.22
C THR A 194 10.02 5.80 13.37
N ALA A 195 9.59 6.62 12.41
CA ALA A 195 9.98 8.02 12.31
C ALA A 195 9.41 8.86 13.47
N LEU A 196 8.10 8.78 13.70
CA LEU A 196 7.36 9.61 14.66
C LEU A 196 7.07 8.81 15.93
N ARG A 197 7.66 9.22 17.07
CA ARG A 197 7.61 8.45 18.32
C ARG A 197 7.20 9.27 19.54
N ARG A 198 7.69 10.51 19.63
CA ARG A 198 7.46 11.37 20.80
C ARG A 198 6.11 12.07 20.68
N GLU A 199 5.28 11.94 21.72
CA GLU A 199 3.88 12.39 21.71
C GLU A 199 2.99 11.73 20.64
N PHE A 200 3.46 10.62 20.06
CA PHE A 200 2.67 9.71 19.21
C PHE A 200 2.38 8.42 20.01
N THR A 201 1.34 7.69 19.61
CA THR A 201 1.03 6.41 20.25
C THR A 201 2.15 5.41 19.99
N PRO A 202 2.75 4.76 21.01
CA PRO A 202 3.69 3.68 20.79
C PRO A 202 3.00 2.50 20.11
N LEU A 203 3.56 2.02 19.01
CA LEU A 203 2.98 0.96 18.19
C LEU A 203 3.78 -0.35 18.37
N PRO A 204 3.13 -1.51 18.23
CA PRO A 204 3.85 -2.79 18.14
C PRO A 204 4.57 -2.92 16.78
N SER A 205 5.64 -3.73 16.71
CA SER A 205 6.17 -4.19 15.42
C SER A 205 5.13 -4.94 14.60
N GLU A 206 5.37 -4.99 13.29
CA GLU A 206 4.70 -5.92 12.38
C GLU A 206 4.81 -7.37 12.87
N MET A 207 5.96 -7.81 13.38
CA MET A 207 6.10 -9.16 13.93
C MET A 207 5.25 -9.39 15.18
N ALA A 208 5.16 -8.41 16.07
CA ALA A 208 4.29 -8.50 17.25
C ALA A 208 2.81 -8.54 16.85
N LEU A 209 2.39 -7.77 15.84
CA LEU A 209 1.05 -7.87 15.24
C LEU A 209 0.81 -9.24 14.63
N GLY A 210 1.79 -9.72 13.85
CA GLY A 210 1.81 -11.04 13.24
C GLY A 210 1.58 -12.16 14.24
N ALA A 211 2.27 -12.11 15.38
CA ALA A 211 2.17 -13.09 16.47
C ALA A 211 0.77 -13.19 17.11
N THR A 212 -0.11 -12.21 16.88
CA THR A 212 -1.49 -12.25 17.38
C THR A 212 -2.42 -13.14 16.54
N TRP A 213 -2.07 -13.39 15.28
CA TRP A 213 -2.91 -14.11 14.30
C TRP A 213 -4.31 -13.47 14.15
N ASN A 214 -4.43 -12.18 14.48
CA ASN A 214 -5.68 -11.45 14.48
C ASN A 214 -5.59 -10.20 13.58
N PRO A 215 -6.12 -10.27 12.34
CA PRO A 215 -6.15 -9.14 11.42
C PRO A 215 -6.91 -7.92 11.95
N ASP A 216 -7.88 -8.09 12.85
CA ASP A 216 -8.63 -6.96 13.43
C ASP A 216 -7.71 -6.07 14.29
N LEU A 217 -6.70 -6.65 14.95
CA LEU A 217 -5.70 -5.88 15.69
C LEU A 217 -4.76 -5.12 14.75
N ALA A 218 -4.34 -5.76 13.65
CA ALA A 218 -3.56 -5.07 12.60
C ALA A 218 -4.33 -3.91 11.99
N ASN A 219 -5.65 -4.08 11.75
CA ASN A 219 -6.52 -3.01 11.29
C ASN A 219 -6.64 -1.87 12.30
N GLN A 220 -6.83 -2.16 13.59
CA GLN A 220 -6.91 -1.13 14.64
C GLN A 220 -5.60 -0.33 14.75
N VAL A 221 -4.45 -1.00 14.69
CA VAL A 221 -3.15 -0.30 14.67
C VAL A 221 -2.99 0.55 13.42
N GLY A 222 -3.38 0.04 12.25
CA GLY A 222 -3.44 0.82 11.02
C GLY A 222 -4.32 2.08 11.16
N GLN A 223 -5.48 1.99 11.83
CA GLN A 223 -6.35 3.15 12.07
C GLN A 223 -5.70 4.21 12.95
N ILE A 224 -4.93 3.82 13.98
CA ILE A 224 -4.18 4.75 14.82
C ILE A 224 -3.13 5.47 13.97
N VAL A 225 -2.34 4.71 13.20
CA VAL A 225 -1.31 5.26 12.29
C VAL A 225 -1.93 6.23 11.29
N GLY A 226 -3.00 5.82 10.60
CA GLY A 226 -3.68 6.65 9.63
C GLY A 226 -4.20 7.96 10.22
N ARG A 227 -4.76 7.90 11.44
CA ARG A 227 -5.30 9.07 12.13
C ARG A 227 -4.21 10.04 12.56
N GLU A 228 -3.14 9.54 13.19
CA GLU A 228 -2.07 10.39 13.73
C GLU A 228 -1.23 11.02 12.61
N LEU A 229 -0.86 10.24 11.58
CA LEU A 229 -0.08 10.75 10.45
C LEU A 229 -0.87 11.79 9.65
N ALA A 230 -2.14 11.53 9.35
CA ALA A 230 -2.97 12.48 8.61
C ALA A 230 -3.29 13.74 9.44
N ALA A 231 -3.27 13.67 10.78
CA ALA A 231 -3.48 14.82 11.65
C ALA A 231 -2.32 15.83 11.59
N VAL A 232 -1.09 15.35 11.36
CA VAL A 232 0.09 16.22 11.20
C VAL A 232 0.39 16.56 9.74
N GLY A 233 -0.43 16.09 8.78
CA GLY A 233 -0.31 16.43 7.36
C GLY A 233 0.56 15.48 6.53
N VAL A 234 1.00 14.35 7.10
CA VAL A 234 1.65 13.28 6.33
C VAL A 234 0.60 12.62 5.43
N ASN A 235 0.93 12.45 4.14
CA ASN A 235 0.02 11.91 3.13
C ASN A 235 0.60 10.72 2.34
N LEU A 236 1.82 10.29 2.64
CA LEU A 236 2.42 9.06 2.09
C LEU A 236 3.08 8.22 3.20
N LEU A 237 2.65 6.96 3.34
CA LEU A 237 3.28 5.99 4.24
C LEU A 237 4.13 5.02 3.42
N LEU A 238 5.43 4.98 3.69
CA LEU A 238 6.35 4.01 3.10
C LEU A 238 6.29 2.68 3.86
N GLY A 239 5.17 1.99 3.68
CA GLY A 239 4.86 0.70 4.29
C GLY A 239 3.41 0.28 4.04
N PRO A 240 2.98 -0.87 4.57
CA PRO A 240 3.73 -1.78 5.45
C PRO A 240 4.75 -2.65 4.70
N ASN A 241 5.61 -3.36 5.44
CA ASN A 241 6.44 -4.41 4.86
C ASN A 241 5.61 -5.69 4.68
N LEU A 242 5.63 -6.25 3.48
CA LEU A 242 4.96 -7.49 3.11
C LEU A 242 5.93 -8.62 2.81
N ASP A 243 7.20 -8.44 3.20
CA ASP A 243 8.22 -9.47 3.07
C ASP A 243 7.95 -10.63 4.04
N VAL A 244 8.04 -11.86 3.54
CA VAL A 244 7.85 -13.08 4.33
C VAL A 244 9.18 -13.53 4.92
N LEU A 245 9.27 -13.61 6.25
CA LEU A 245 10.47 -14.07 6.96
C LEU A 245 10.35 -15.56 7.32
N GLU A 246 10.54 -16.45 6.34
CA GLU A 246 10.44 -17.91 6.58
C GLU A 246 11.53 -18.43 7.52
N GLN A 247 12.76 -17.95 7.35
CA GLN A 247 13.93 -18.41 8.10
C GLN A 247 14.62 -17.22 8.77
N PRO A 248 14.34 -16.94 10.04
CA PRO A 248 15.08 -15.93 10.80
C PRO A 248 16.56 -16.32 10.89
N ARG A 249 17.44 -15.44 10.41
CA ARG A 249 18.90 -15.60 10.48
C ARG A 249 19.48 -14.53 11.40
N PRO A 250 19.42 -14.72 12.73
CA PRO A 250 19.85 -13.69 13.69
C PRO A 250 21.35 -13.39 13.64
N ASP A 251 22.13 -14.28 13.02
CA ASP A 251 23.57 -14.16 12.77
C ASP A 251 23.89 -13.31 11.53
N LEU A 252 22.95 -13.16 10.59
CA LEU A 252 23.08 -12.27 9.46
C LEU A 252 22.48 -10.91 9.79
N ALA A 253 23.30 -9.87 9.70
CA ALA A 253 22.85 -8.50 9.88
C ALA A 253 21.74 -8.10 8.86
N GLY A 254 21.62 -8.80 7.73
CA GLY A 254 20.68 -8.54 6.63
C GLY A 254 19.22 -8.89 6.87
N GLY A 255 18.86 -9.38 8.06
CA GLY A 255 17.50 -9.81 8.35
C GLY A 255 16.50 -8.65 8.45
N LEU A 256 15.24 -8.92 8.08
CA LEU A 256 14.11 -8.01 8.30
C LEU A 256 13.89 -7.67 9.78
N GLY A 257 14.48 -8.42 10.71
CA GLY A 257 14.27 -8.24 12.14
C GLY A 257 12.79 -8.41 12.48
N THR A 258 12.20 -7.40 13.12
CA THR A 258 10.77 -7.37 13.46
C THR A 258 9.89 -6.73 12.36
N HIS A 259 10.47 -6.40 11.20
CA HIS A 259 9.82 -5.77 10.04
C HIS A 259 9.21 -6.79 9.07
N SER A 260 8.44 -7.70 9.63
CA SER A 260 7.65 -8.67 8.88
C SER A 260 6.49 -9.12 9.77
N PHE A 261 5.32 -9.30 9.18
CA PHE A 261 4.19 -9.91 9.88
C PHE A 261 4.39 -11.41 10.17
N GLY A 262 5.44 -12.04 9.62
CA GLY A 262 5.79 -13.42 9.96
C GLY A 262 6.38 -14.20 8.79
N GLY A 263 6.48 -15.51 8.97
CA GLY A 263 7.07 -16.44 7.99
C GLY A 263 6.06 -17.19 7.13
N ASP A 264 4.76 -16.95 7.29
CA ASP A 264 3.71 -17.62 6.51
C ASP A 264 3.07 -16.63 5.50
N PRO A 265 3.15 -16.89 4.19
CA PRO A 265 2.63 -15.99 3.15
C PRO A 265 1.14 -15.66 3.30
N TYR A 266 0.34 -16.62 3.77
CA TYR A 266 -1.10 -16.40 3.96
C TYR A 266 -1.34 -15.40 5.10
N TRP A 267 -0.69 -15.59 6.24
CA TRP A 267 -0.84 -14.66 7.36
C TRP A 267 -0.27 -13.27 7.07
N VAL A 268 0.87 -13.18 6.37
CA VAL A 268 1.42 -11.88 5.95
C VAL A 268 0.44 -11.15 5.02
N SER A 269 -0.21 -11.87 4.10
CA SER A 269 -1.25 -11.31 3.23
C SER A 269 -2.44 -10.76 4.03
N GLN A 270 -2.95 -11.54 4.98
CA GLN A 270 -4.11 -11.16 5.79
C GLN A 270 -3.82 -9.97 6.70
N MET A 271 -2.65 -9.96 7.35
CA MET A 271 -2.21 -8.86 8.21
C MET A 271 -1.95 -7.58 7.41
N GLY A 272 -1.26 -7.69 6.27
CA GLY A 272 -0.97 -6.57 5.37
C GLY A 272 -2.24 -5.90 4.85
N ARG A 273 -3.19 -6.67 4.32
CA ARG A 273 -4.50 -6.16 3.87
C ARG A 273 -5.25 -5.43 4.99
N ALA A 274 -5.30 -6.03 6.17
CA ALA A 274 -6.01 -5.45 7.30
C ALA A 274 -5.36 -4.16 7.80
N TYR A 275 -4.02 -4.11 7.85
CA TYR A 275 -3.26 -2.92 8.22
C TYR A 275 -3.48 -1.78 7.23
N ILE A 276 -3.34 -2.04 5.92
CA ILE A 276 -3.58 -1.05 4.85
C ILE A 276 -5.02 -0.51 4.92
N ALA A 277 -6.00 -1.39 5.10
CA ALA A 277 -7.39 -0.97 5.31
C ALA A 277 -7.55 -0.08 6.53
N GLY A 278 -6.86 -0.39 7.62
CA GLY A 278 -6.83 0.43 8.82
C GLY A 278 -6.27 1.82 8.55
N VAL A 279 -5.14 1.91 7.84
CA VAL A 279 -4.49 3.19 7.50
C VAL A 279 -5.40 4.08 6.67
N HIS A 280 -6.05 3.53 5.64
CA HIS A 280 -6.99 4.28 4.81
C HIS A 280 -8.22 4.73 5.61
N VAL A 281 -8.82 3.86 6.42
CA VAL A 281 -9.96 4.22 7.27
C VAL A 281 -9.58 5.28 8.30
N GLY A 282 -8.45 5.11 8.99
CA GLY A 282 -7.98 6.02 10.03
C GLY A 282 -7.64 7.42 9.52
N SER A 283 -7.11 7.51 8.30
CA SER A 283 -6.78 8.79 7.65
C SER A 283 -7.97 9.45 6.95
N GLY A 284 -9.07 8.72 6.75
CA GLY A 284 -10.18 9.15 5.90
C GLY A 284 -9.81 9.17 4.41
N GLY A 285 -8.92 8.27 3.98
CA GLY A 285 -8.41 8.19 2.61
C GLY A 285 -7.37 9.25 2.23
N ARG A 286 -6.82 9.98 3.21
CA ARG A 286 -5.84 11.06 2.99
C ARG A 286 -4.38 10.61 3.01
N LEU A 287 -4.13 9.38 3.43
CA LEU A 287 -2.79 8.81 3.53
C LEU A 287 -2.66 7.63 2.59
N ALA A 288 -1.84 7.78 1.55
CA ALA A 288 -1.54 6.69 0.63
C ALA A 288 -0.55 5.69 1.25
N THR A 289 -0.66 4.41 0.91
CA THR A 289 0.28 3.37 1.37
C THR A 289 1.15 2.85 0.24
N VAL A 290 2.43 2.57 0.56
CA VAL A 290 3.40 1.99 -0.36
C VAL A 290 3.95 0.70 0.22
N ALA A 291 3.39 -0.44 -0.20
CA ALA A 291 3.86 -1.73 0.27
C ALA A 291 5.27 -2.06 -0.25
N ARG A 292 6.10 -2.65 0.61
CA ARG A 292 7.52 -2.91 0.33
C ARG A 292 8.00 -4.24 0.92
N HIS A 293 9.09 -4.84 0.48
CA HIS A 293 9.98 -4.44 -0.62
C HIS A 293 9.77 -5.38 -1.81
N PHE A 294 8.93 -5.00 -2.77
CA PHE A 294 8.57 -5.86 -3.90
C PHE A 294 9.80 -6.27 -4.75
N PRO A 295 9.92 -7.50 -5.26
CA PRO A 295 9.04 -8.67 -5.10
C PRO A 295 9.32 -9.55 -3.87
N GLY A 296 10.02 -9.04 -2.85
CA GLY A 296 10.22 -9.71 -1.58
C GLY A 296 11.69 -9.78 -1.17
N ALA A 297 12.04 -9.16 -0.05
CA ALA A 297 13.38 -9.12 0.52
C ALA A 297 13.62 -10.12 1.67
N GLY A 298 12.67 -10.98 1.98
CA GLY A 298 12.69 -11.85 3.17
C GLY A 298 13.87 -12.81 3.29
N ASP A 299 14.43 -13.23 2.15
CA ASP A 299 15.60 -14.12 2.09
C ASP A 299 16.85 -13.43 1.54
N ALA A 300 16.95 -12.11 1.67
CA ALA A 300 18.15 -11.38 1.29
C ALA A 300 19.36 -11.89 2.07
N ASP A 301 20.47 -12.12 1.36
CA ASP A 301 21.69 -12.72 1.94
C ASP A 301 22.59 -11.73 2.72
N ARG A 302 22.33 -10.42 2.60
CA ARG A 302 23.07 -9.34 3.29
C ARG A 302 22.21 -8.07 3.42
N LEU A 303 22.71 -7.11 4.19
CA LEU A 303 22.09 -5.80 4.38
C LEU A 303 22.10 -4.96 3.10
N GLN A 304 20.94 -4.39 2.74
CA GLN A 304 20.76 -3.61 1.51
C GLN A 304 21.43 -2.22 1.56
N ASP A 305 21.70 -1.68 2.76
CA ASP A 305 22.37 -0.40 2.95
C ASP A 305 23.91 -0.51 2.88
N GLN A 306 24.45 -1.72 2.95
CA GLN A 306 25.88 -1.99 2.85
C GLN A 306 26.29 -2.41 1.44
N GLU A 307 25.53 -3.32 0.83
CA GLU A 307 25.80 -3.87 -0.49
C GLU A 307 24.51 -4.32 -1.18
N VAL A 308 24.57 -4.49 -2.51
CA VAL A 308 23.44 -5.06 -3.26
C VAL A 308 23.22 -6.52 -2.84
N ALA A 309 22.10 -6.76 -2.14
CA ALA A 309 21.72 -8.08 -1.67
C ALA A 309 21.22 -8.98 -2.82
N THR A 310 21.24 -10.29 -2.58
CA THR A 310 20.73 -11.30 -3.52
C THR A 310 19.76 -12.23 -2.80
N VAL A 311 18.59 -12.44 -3.39
CA VAL A 311 17.66 -13.51 -3.02
C VAL A 311 17.92 -14.71 -3.91
N GLN A 312 18.35 -15.81 -3.29
CA GLN A 312 18.72 -17.06 -3.99
C GLN A 312 17.56 -18.07 -4.04
N ARG A 313 16.40 -17.61 -4.53
CA ARG A 313 15.20 -18.44 -4.69
C ARG A 313 14.89 -18.66 -6.16
N SER A 314 14.32 -19.82 -6.49
CA SER A 314 13.76 -20.08 -7.81
C SER A 314 12.51 -19.23 -8.04
N THR A 315 12.15 -18.99 -9.31
CA THR A 315 10.92 -18.28 -9.70
C THR A 315 9.68 -18.89 -9.04
N GLU A 316 9.63 -20.22 -8.97
CA GLU A 316 8.51 -20.98 -8.41
C GLU A 316 8.41 -20.82 -6.88
N GLU A 317 9.53 -20.69 -6.18
CA GLU A 317 9.52 -20.37 -4.75
C GLU A 317 9.09 -18.93 -4.51
N LEU A 318 9.57 -17.98 -5.33
CA LEU A 318 9.17 -16.58 -5.22
C LEU A 318 7.65 -16.42 -5.43
N ARG A 319 7.07 -17.12 -6.41
CA ARG A 319 5.62 -17.15 -6.64
C ARG A 319 4.82 -17.76 -5.49
N ARG A 320 5.35 -18.78 -4.83
CA ARG A 320 4.65 -19.47 -3.75
C ARG A 320 4.79 -18.78 -2.39
N VAL A 321 5.87 -18.04 -2.17
CA VAL A 321 6.20 -17.48 -0.85
C VAL A 321 6.25 -15.96 -0.85
N ALA A 322 7.10 -15.37 -1.69
CA ALA A 322 7.44 -13.94 -1.60
C ALA A 322 6.38 -13.03 -2.24
N LEU A 323 5.84 -13.42 -3.39
CA LEU A 323 4.86 -12.64 -4.15
C LEU A 323 3.45 -12.59 -3.56
N PRO A 324 2.86 -13.67 -3.00
CA PRO A 324 1.45 -13.68 -2.62
C PRO A 324 0.99 -12.51 -1.74
N PRO A 325 1.75 -12.06 -0.70
CA PRO A 325 1.37 -10.89 0.08
C PRO A 325 1.24 -9.60 -0.73
N PHE A 326 2.13 -9.36 -1.69
CA PHE A 326 2.07 -8.19 -2.56
C PHE A 326 0.87 -8.25 -3.50
N LEU A 327 0.59 -9.43 -4.07
CA LEU A 327 -0.57 -9.64 -4.94
C LEU A 327 -1.88 -9.45 -4.18
N ALA A 328 -1.95 -9.92 -2.93
CA ALA A 328 -3.14 -9.80 -2.10
C ALA A 328 -3.56 -8.35 -1.80
N VAL A 329 -2.63 -7.39 -1.92
CA VAL A 329 -2.89 -5.96 -1.69
C VAL A 329 -3.00 -5.14 -2.98
N THR A 330 -2.97 -5.76 -4.17
CA THR A 330 -3.22 -5.02 -5.42
C THR A 330 -4.72 -4.81 -5.64
N ARG A 331 -5.05 -3.76 -6.40
CA ARG A 331 -6.45 -3.46 -6.76
C ARG A 331 -7.12 -4.62 -7.52
N GLY A 332 -6.38 -5.38 -8.32
CA GLY A 332 -6.88 -6.56 -9.04
C GLY A 332 -7.43 -7.61 -8.07
N ALA A 333 -6.60 -8.05 -7.11
CA ALA A 333 -7.02 -9.01 -6.08
C ALA A 333 -8.12 -8.45 -5.14
N SER A 334 -8.07 -7.15 -4.85
CA SER A 334 -9.06 -6.45 -4.02
C SER A 334 -10.44 -6.31 -4.72
N SER A 335 -10.46 -6.06 -6.03
CA SER A 335 -11.69 -5.91 -6.82
C SER A 335 -12.48 -7.21 -7.02
N ILE A 336 -11.83 -8.37 -6.91
CA ILE A 336 -12.48 -9.69 -6.93
C ILE A 336 -13.29 -9.93 -5.64
N LEU A 337 -12.96 -9.22 -4.55
CA LEU A 337 -13.60 -9.37 -3.24
C LEU A 337 -14.66 -8.29 -2.96
N SER A 338 -14.58 -7.10 -3.58
CA SER A 338 -15.65 -6.08 -3.54
C SER A 338 -15.62 -5.10 -4.73
N PRO A 339 -16.74 -4.89 -5.47
CA PRO A 339 -16.79 -4.04 -6.67
C PRO A 339 -16.50 -2.54 -6.46
N ASN A 340 -16.51 -2.06 -5.21
CA ASN A 340 -16.36 -0.63 -4.89
C ASN A 340 -14.93 -0.22 -4.49
N GLY A 341 -13.95 -1.13 -4.64
CA GLY A 341 -12.55 -0.92 -4.24
C GLY A 341 -12.39 -1.00 -2.72
N GLU A 342 -11.81 -2.09 -2.21
CA GLU A 342 -11.61 -2.18 -0.76
C GLU A 342 -10.47 -1.26 -0.30
N PRO A 343 -10.60 -0.66 0.91
CA PRO A 343 -9.51 0.05 1.56
C PRO A 343 -8.26 -0.83 1.81
N ALA A 344 -8.33 -2.14 1.56
CA ALA A 344 -7.21 -3.06 1.71
C ALA A 344 -6.19 -3.02 0.55
N ALA A 345 -6.48 -2.31 -0.54
CA ALA A 345 -5.54 -2.18 -1.66
C ALA A 345 -4.51 -1.09 -1.38
N THR A 346 -3.22 -1.38 -1.58
CA THR A 346 -2.16 -0.38 -1.50
C THR A 346 -2.16 0.52 -2.73
N ASP A 347 -1.73 1.78 -2.57
CA ASP A 347 -1.69 2.74 -3.69
C ASP A 347 -0.48 2.55 -4.61
N ALA A 348 0.64 2.10 -4.04
CA ALA A 348 1.84 1.78 -4.80
C ALA A 348 2.61 0.60 -4.21
N LEU A 349 3.50 0.03 -5.02
CA LEU A 349 4.51 -0.94 -4.62
C LEU A 349 5.89 -0.31 -4.74
N MET A 350 6.71 -0.45 -3.69
CA MET A 350 8.11 -0.04 -3.74
C MET A 350 8.97 -1.23 -4.16
N SER A 351 9.62 -1.11 -5.32
CA SER A 351 10.59 -2.10 -5.77
C SER A 351 11.84 -2.09 -4.89
N SER A 352 12.30 -3.27 -4.51
CA SER A 352 13.59 -3.50 -3.87
C SER A 352 14.76 -3.18 -4.82
N HIS A 353 15.91 -2.83 -4.25
CA HIS A 353 17.16 -2.68 -5.00
C HIS A 353 18.08 -3.88 -4.80
N ILE A 354 17.54 -5.08 -5.01
CA ILE A 354 18.23 -6.36 -4.80
C ILE A 354 18.17 -7.25 -6.05
N ARG A 355 19.01 -8.27 -6.10
CA ARG A 355 19.10 -9.25 -7.19
C ARG A 355 18.26 -10.48 -6.87
N TYR A 356 17.68 -11.10 -7.90
CA TYR A 356 16.90 -12.34 -7.77
C TYR A 356 17.44 -13.38 -8.75
N SER A 357 18.09 -14.43 -8.22
CA SER A 357 18.69 -15.46 -9.08
C SER A 357 17.65 -16.21 -9.92
N GLY A 358 16.44 -16.41 -9.37
CA GLY A 358 15.34 -17.08 -10.06
C GLY A 358 14.75 -16.29 -11.23
N PHE A 359 14.55 -14.98 -11.08
CA PHE A 359 13.96 -14.16 -12.16
C PHE A 359 14.98 -13.79 -13.23
N GLN A 360 16.21 -13.47 -12.84
CA GLN A 360 17.21 -12.88 -13.75
C GLN A 360 18.15 -13.91 -14.38
N GLY A 361 18.01 -15.19 -13.99
CA GLY A 361 18.86 -16.27 -14.46
C GLY A 361 20.31 -16.18 -13.99
N SER A 362 21.09 -17.23 -14.26
CA SER A 362 22.51 -17.35 -13.88
C SER A 362 23.46 -16.95 -15.02
N SER A 363 23.08 -15.98 -15.86
CA SER A 363 23.90 -15.57 -17.01
C SER A 363 25.13 -14.76 -16.54
N LEU A 364 26.19 -15.48 -16.20
CA LEU A 364 27.59 -15.02 -16.15
C LEU A 364 27.82 -13.57 -15.64
N GLY A 365 27.40 -13.30 -14.42
CA GLY A 365 28.16 -12.44 -13.51
C GLY A 365 27.79 -10.96 -13.41
N ARG A 366 26.65 -10.50 -13.94
CA ARG A 366 26.12 -9.15 -13.66
C ARG A 366 24.60 -9.11 -13.62
N ASN A 367 24.00 -9.75 -12.62
CA ASN A 367 22.59 -9.50 -12.34
C ASN A 367 22.47 -8.07 -11.81
N THR A 368 21.83 -7.18 -12.56
CA THR A 368 21.49 -5.85 -12.08
C THR A 368 20.44 -5.96 -10.99
N PRO A 369 20.34 -4.99 -10.05
CA PRO A 369 19.20 -4.92 -9.15
C PRO A 369 17.87 -4.92 -9.92
N ILE A 370 16.83 -5.56 -9.38
CA ILE A 370 15.53 -5.73 -10.05
C ILE A 370 14.90 -4.38 -10.45
N SER A 371 15.12 -3.33 -9.66
CA SER A 371 14.65 -1.96 -9.95
C SER A 371 15.30 -1.33 -11.19
N LEU A 372 16.39 -1.89 -11.69
CA LEU A 372 17.06 -1.47 -12.92
C LEU A 372 16.98 -2.54 -14.02
N SER A 373 16.16 -3.58 -13.82
CA SER A 373 16.10 -4.72 -14.71
C SER A 373 14.72 -4.84 -15.39
N PRO A 374 14.67 -5.24 -16.68
CA PRO A 374 13.41 -5.35 -17.41
C PRO A 374 12.47 -6.42 -16.82
N GLU A 375 13.03 -7.40 -16.10
CA GLU A 375 12.27 -8.47 -15.45
C GLU A 375 11.28 -7.93 -14.40
N LEU A 376 11.50 -6.75 -13.81
CA LEU A 376 10.51 -6.14 -12.92
C LEU A 376 9.16 -5.93 -13.62
N GLY A 377 9.19 -5.46 -14.87
CA GLY A 377 7.98 -5.28 -15.67
C GLY A 377 7.28 -6.61 -15.94
N ILE A 378 8.04 -7.68 -16.16
CA ILE A 378 7.50 -9.03 -16.37
C ILE A 378 6.79 -9.53 -15.11
N VAL A 379 7.38 -9.34 -13.92
CA VAL A 379 6.73 -9.75 -12.66
C VAL A 379 5.46 -8.95 -12.42
N LEU A 380 5.46 -7.64 -12.71
CA LEU A 380 4.27 -6.80 -12.58
C LEU A 380 3.16 -7.21 -13.56
N GLU A 381 3.49 -7.49 -14.82
CA GLU A 381 2.50 -7.85 -15.85
C GLU A 381 1.95 -9.28 -15.72
N GLN A 382 2.79 -10.23 -15.29
CA GLN A 382 2.40 -11.65 -15.25
C GLN A 382 1.69 -12.04 -13.96
N GLU A 383 1.96 -11.34 -12.86
CA GLU A 383 1.53 -11.77 -11.52
C GLU A 383 0.54 -10.80 -10.87
N GLY A 384 0.39 -9.55 -11.37
CA GLY A 384 -0.39 -8.47 -10.72
C GLY A 384 -1.53 -7.88 -11.54
#